data_AF-A0A3B0NZQ7-F1
#
_entry.id   AF-A0A3B0NZQ7-F1
#
_cell.length_a   1.000
_cell.length_b   1.000
_cell.length_c   1.000
_cell.angle_alpha   90.00
_cell.angle_beta   90.00
_cell.angle_gamma   90.00
#
_symmetry.space_group_name_H-M   'P 1'
#
loop_
_entity.id
_entity.type
_entity.pdbx_description
1 polymer ?
#
loop_
_entity_poly.entity_id
_entity_poly.type
_entity_poly.pdbx_seq_one_letter_code
_entity_poly.pdbx_strand_id
1 'polypeptide(L)'
;MAMIKAAKESVIFLHCLPAFHDDKTLFSAEIKEKLGAKYPVVATGAMEVTDEVFQSKYNKSIQQAGNRMHTIKAVILATLGY
;
A
#
# COMPACT_ATOMS: atom_id res chain seq x y z
N MET A 1 6.41 -7.00 -10.01
CA MET A 1 7.77 -6.68 -9.48
C MET A 1 8.67 -5.72 -10.29
N ALA A 2 8.35 -5.27 -11.50
CA ALA A 2 9.33 -4.55 -12.36
C ALA A 2 9.99 -3.32 -11.69
N MET A 3 9.19 -2.45 -11.05
CA MET A 3 9.70 -1.23 -10.38
C MET A 3 10.58 -1.53 -9.16
N ILE A 4 10.24 -2.57 -8.39
CA ILE A 4 11.07 -3.03 -7.26
C ILE A 4 12.44 -3.51 -7.75
N LYS A 5 12.49 -4.26 -8.86
CA LYS A 5 13.73 -4.77 -9.45
C LYS A 5 14.63 -3.67 -10.04
N ALA A 6 14.05 -2.53 -10.43
CA ALA A 6 14.81 -1.38 -10.92
C ALA A 6 15.46 -0.56 -9.79
N ALA A 7 15.05 -0.78 -8.55
CA ALA A 7 15.57 -0.08 -7.38
C ALA A 7 16.78 -0.82 -6.77
N LYS A 8 17.35 -0.23 -5.72
CA LYS A 8 18.41 -0.87 -4.91
C LYS A 8 17.88 -2.14 -4.23
N GLU A 9 18.76 -3.08 -3.94
CA GLU A 9 18.41 -4.32 -3.23
C GLU A 9 17.73 -4.09 -1.87
N SER A 10 18.06 -2.96 -1.22
CA SER A 10 17.51 -2.54 0.07
C SER A 10 16.23 -1.71 -0.04
N VAL A 11 15.58 -1.65 -1.21
CA VAL A 11 14.36 -0.85 -1.40
C VAL A 11 13.27 -1.30 -0.43
N ILE A 12 12.47 -0.34 0.06
CA ILE A 12 11.22 -0.62 0.77
C ILE A 12 10.07 0.04 0.04
N PHE A 13 8.92 -0.60 0.08
CA PHE A 13 7.64 -0.09 -0.40
C PHE A 13 6.85 0.47 0.78
N LEU A 14 6.33 1.68 0.62
CA LEU A 14 5.49 2.37 1.58
C LEU A 14 4.19 2.81 0.90
N HIS A 15 3.09 2.75 1.64
CA HIS A 15 1.79 3.23 1.22
C HIS A 15 0.98 3.64 2.45
N CYS A 16 0.39 4.83 2.43
CA CYS A 16 -0.58 5.21 3.45
C CYS A 16 -1.88 4.45 3.19
N LEU A 17 -2.21 3.48 4.04
CA LEU A 17 -3.38 2.60 3.88
C LEU A 17 -4.71 3.38 3.89
N PRO A 18 -5.78 2.84 3.26
CA PRO A 18 -5.88 1.53 2.57
C PRO A 18 -5.16 1.49 1.21
N ALA A 19 -4.96 0.29 0.67
CA ALA A 19 -4.36 0.05 -0.64
C ALA A 19 -5.23 -0.92 -1.46
N PHE A 20 -5.39 -0.68 -2.77
CA PHE A 20 -6.05 -1.57 -3.73
C PHE A 20 -5.00 -2.46 -4.40
N HIS A 21 -4.71 -3.59 -3.75
CA HIS A 21 -3.68 -4.53 -4.22
C HIS A 21 -4.21 -5.87 -4.73
N ASP A 22 -5.49 -6.16 -4.49
CA ASP A 22 -6.19 -7.37 -4.92
C ASP A 22 -7.71 -7.10 -5.11
N ASP A 23 -8.48 -8.13 -5.44
CA ASP A 23 -9.94 -8.07 -5.60
C ASP A 23 -10.73 -8.49 -4.35
N LYS A 24 -10.11 -8.54 -3.17
CA LYS A 24 -10.78 -8.96 -1.91
C LYS A 24 -11.64 -7.87 -1.27
N THR A 25 -11.83 -6.74 -1.96
CA THR A 25 -12.74 -5.67 -1.56
C THR A 25 -13.83 -5.49 -2.60
N LEU A 26 -15.05 -5.13 -2.16
CA LEU A 26 -16.19 -4.92 -3.06
C LEU A 26 -15.85 -3.91 -4.16
N PHE A 27 -15.14 -2.84 -3.80
CA PHE A 27 -14.73 -1.81 -4.74
C PHE A 27 -13.76 -2.33 -5.81
N SER A 28 -12.73 -3.09 -5.42
CA SER A 28 -11.74 -3.59 -6.38
C SER A 28 -12.31 -4.68 -7.28
N ALA A 29 -13.24 -5.50 -6.78
CA ALA A 29 -13.99 -6.46 -7.58
C ALA A 29 -14.88 -5.75 -8.63
N GLU A 30 -15.60 -4.70 -8.23
CA GLU A 30 -16.42 -3.90 -9.15
C GLU A 30 -15.58 -3.22 -10.25
N ILE A 31 -14.43 -2.66 -9.89
CA ILE A 31 -13.51 -2.04 -10.86
C ILE A 31 -12.95 -3.08 -11.83
N LYS A 32 -12.56 -4.25 -11.33
CA LYS A 32 -12.12 -5.37 -12.18
C LYS A 32 -13.18 -5.75 -13.21
N GLU A 33 -14.45 -5.89 -12.81
CA GLU A 33 -15.55 -6.21 -13.73
C GLU A 33 -15.83 -5.10 -14.74
N LYS A 34 -15.96 -3.85 -14.28
CA LYS A 34 -16.38 -2.73 -15.15
C LYS A 34 -15.29 -2.25 -16.08
N LEU A 35 -14.03 -2.31 -15.64
CA LEU A 35 -12.91 -1.63 -16.29
C LEU A 35 -11.79 -2.57 -16.70
N GLY A 36 -11.72 -3.81 -16.19
CA GLY A 36 -10.62 -4.74 -16.48
C GLY A 36 -10.45 -5.08 -17.96
N ALA A 37 -11.55 -5.10 -18.74
CA ALA A 37 -11.49 -5.33 -20.18
C ALA A 37 -10.90 -4.12 -20.95
N LYS A 38 -11.21 -2.90 -20.50
CA LYS A 38 -10.72 -1.65 -21.12
C LYS A 38 -9.30 -1.32 -20.66
N TYR A 39 -9.00 -1.61 -19.40
CA TYR A 39 -7.73 -1.32 -18.74
C TYR A 39 -7.20 -2.61 -18.09
N PRO A 40 -6.43 -3.43 -18.84
CA PRO A 40 -5.92 -4.71 -18.35
C PRO A 40 -5.10 -4.61 -17.06
N VAL A 41 -4.54 -3.43 -16.76
CA VAL A 41 -3.77 -3.17 -15.53
C VAL A 41 -4.58 -3.32 -14.25
N VAL A 42 -5.92 -3.18 -14.30
CA VAL A 42 -6.82 -3.39 -13.16
C VAL A 42 -7.61 -4.70 -13.24
N ALA A 43 -7.30 -5.58 -14.19
CA ALA A 43 -8.02 -6.84 -14.41
C ALA A 43 -7.88 -7.85 -13.25
N THR A 44 -6.95 -7.61 -12.32
CA THR A 44 -6.76 -8.43 -11.11
C THR A 44 -7.34 -7.76 -9.85
N GLY A 45 -8.00 -6.60 -9.97
CA GLY A 45 -8.44 -5.77 -8.84
C GLY A 45 -7.33 -4.90 -8.24
N ALA A 46 -6.06 -5.24 -8.48
CA ALA A 46 -4.92 -4.39 -8.12
C ALA A 46 -4.92 -3.09 -8.94
N MET A 47 -4.54 -1.97 -8.32
CA MET A 47 -4.52 -0.66 -8.99
C MET A 47 -3.16 0.02 -8.83
N GLU A 48 -2.86 0.61 -7.67
CA GLU A 48 -1.63 1.37 -7.45
C GLU A 48 -0.43 0.49 -7.08
N VAL A 49 -0.68 -0.71 -6.55
CA VAL A 49 0.35 -1.69 -6.23
C VAL A 49 -0.19 -3.10 -6.49
N THR A 50 0.62 -3.96 -7.08
CA THR A 50 0.24 -5.37 -7.28
C THR A 50 0.31 -6.15 -5.97
N ASP A 51 -0.56 -7.15 -5.76
CA ASP A 51 -0.53 -8.04 -4.58
C ASP A 51 0.86 -8.67 -4.37
N GLU A 52 1.56 -9.03 -5.45
CA GLU A 52 2.93 -9.56 -5.41
C GLU A 52 3.89 -8.63 -4.63
N VAL A 53 3.80 -7.32 -4.85
CA VAL A 53 4.62 -6.31 -4.14
C VAL A 53 4.08 -6.10 -2.73
N PHE A 54 2.76 -6.04 -2.56
CA PHE A 54 2.13 -5.81 -1.26
C PHE A 54 2.41 -6.93 -0.25
N GLN A 55 2.39 -8.20 -0.67
CA GLN A 55 2.69 -9.36 0.18
C GLN A 55 4.19 -9.65 0.33
N SER A 56 5.05 -8.88 -0.33
CA SER A 56 6.50 -9.12 -0.30
C SER A 56 7.18 -8.55 0.94
N LYS A 57 8.43 -9.00 1.19
CA LYS A 57 9.32 -8.44 2.23
C LYS A 57 9.60 -6.94 2.09
N TYR A 58 9.38 -6.38 0.90
CA TYR A 58 9.61 -4.97 0.62
C TYR A 58 8.54 -4.08 1.26
N ASN A 59 7.33 -4.59 1.48
CA ASN A 59 6.24 -3.80 2.05
C ASN A 59 6.47 -3.50 3.54
N LYS A 60 6.56 -2.21 3.88
CA LYS A 60 6.65 -1.70 5.26
C LYS A 60 5.44 -0.85 5.67
N SER A 61 4.35 -0.89 4.91
CA SER A 61 3.15 -0.06 5.14
C SER A 61 2.46 -0.38 6.48
N ILE A 62 2.50 -1.62 6.97
CA ILE A 62 1.97 -1.97 8.30
C ILE A 62 2.82 -1.36 9.43
N GLN A 63 4.15 -1.43 9.31
CA GLN A 63 5.05 -0.79 10.26
C GLN A 63 4.88 0.74 10.22
N GLN A 64 4.78 1.32 9.02
CA GLN A 64 4.49 2.74 8.83
C GLN A 64 3.16 3.14 9.47
N ALA A 65 2.11 2.33 9.33
CA ALA A 65 0.82 2.57 9.98
C ALA A 65 0.95 2.54 11.52
N GLY A 66 1.70 1.59 12.08
CA GLY A 66 2.01 1.55 13.51
C GLY A 66 2.74 2.81 14.00
N ASN A 67 3.68 3.33 13.20
CA ASN A 67 4.42 4.56 13.50
C ASN A 67 3.54 5.82 13.59
N ARG A 68 2.30 5.80 13.06
CA ARG A 68 1.35 6.91 13.21
C ARG A 68 1.07 7.20 14.68
N MET A 69 0.85 6.16 15.50
CA MET A 69 0.57 6.34 16.93
C MET A 69 1.77 6.95 17.67
N HIS A 70 2.96 6.41 17.43
CA HIS A 70 4.18 6.91 18.08
C HIS A 70 4.47 8.36 17.72
N THR A 71 4.30 8.72 16.45
CA THR A 71 4.54 10.09 15.97
C THR A 71 3.53 11.06 16.57
N ILE A 72 2.23 10.70 16.59
CA ILE A 72 1.19 11.53 17.22
C ILE A 72 1.48 11.72 18.71
N LYS A 73 1.89 10.66 19.43
CA LYS A 73 2.27 10.75 20.85
C LYS A 73 3.43 11.72 21.06
N ALA A 74 4.46 11.66 20.22
CA ALA A 74 5.60 12.55 20.29
C ALA A 74 5.19 14.01 20.07
N VAL A 75 4.31 14.28 19.10
CA VAL A 75 3.76 15.61 18.86
C VAL A 75 2.98 16.10 20.08
N ILE A 76 2.06 15.29 20.63
CA ILE A 76 1.28 15.63 21.82
C ILE A 76 2.21 16.00 22.99
N LEU A 77 3.19 15.15 23.29
CA LEU A 77 4.15 15.36 24.38
C LEU A 77 4.96 16.65 24.17
N ALA A 78 5.46 16.90 22.96
CA ALA A 78 6.24 18.09 22.65
C ALA A 78 5.41 19.38 22.72
N THR A 79 4.09 19.31 22.46
CA THR A 79 3.21 20.48 22.45
C THR A 79 2.53 20.77 23.78
N LEU A 80 2.19 19.75 24.57
CA LEU A 80 1.44 19.92 25.82
C LEU A 80 2.33 19.86 27.06
N GLY A 81 3.56 19.36 26.95
CA GLY A 81 4.42 19.09 28.09
C GLY A 81 4.13 17.73 28.75
N TYR A 82 4.93 17.42 29.77
CA TYR A 82 4.82 16.18 30.55
C TYR A 82 3.94 16.36 31.79
#